data_AF-A0A0L1LJ67-F1
#
_entry.id   AF-A0A0L1LJ67-F1
#
_cell.length_a   1.000
_cell.length_b   1.000
_cell.length_c   1.000
_cell.angle_alpha   90.00
_cell.angle_beta   90.00
_cell.angle_gamma   90.00
#
_symmetry.space_group_name_H-M   'P 1'
#
loop_
_entity.id
_entity.type
_entity.pdbx_description
1 polymer ?
#
loop_
_entity_poly.entity_id
_entity_poly.type
_entity_poly.pdbx_seq_one_letter_code
_entity_poly.pdbx_strand_id
1 'polypeptide(L)'
;MAKQGFTMGDTVPGLIIDNVEDTPYVTGMLSFEELKGISLLVPFLNNTPQFAAVRGWVREGRPPSNLQLLTGTGRFTLYGCRTSGSSLNFGGQGFSTVRVTPQEVVFKDRDGDFEDALEVTELRSQLDGLTEWTSMGATSYSVVADEKNRAQKISVEVESPPALTWSLGDVTFELSTDWRTDQEEPGFRVREWVCLTTKYATSRPCADHLAEQRKIVALLTLMYGQPVAFRRHEIRDSRFNAKVLTGKVVHVPFFEMVSENTVSDYWRPLPGKLKHPLATASEVGIEGLQRWLAEFEEWERLIQPGAGTLRRPESYVEDHIVNASVSLEAAGHILGEVEGERDSWSKGKRPQPTTATYVFRSLSTVNLDWSDIAESPMALARAVANNYNDVKHANRGPMPPADHTYVAGKVALLVVRLLALRLMEPSMTLTKAFGEDWKFGTFKQQIIDMNVYAYAGGKFGPQPQEESEREEA
;
A
#
# COMPACT_ATOMS: atom_id res chain seq x y z
N MET A 1 5.91 -20.65 -24.10
CA MET A 1 4.70 -20.42 -23.28
C MET A 1 5.14 -19.88 -21.94
N ALA A 2 5.13 -18.55 -21.75
CA ALA A 2 5.35 -17.95 -20.44
C ALA A 2 4.06 -18.12 -19.65
N LYS A 3 4.07 -19.01 -18.65
CA LYS A 3 2.91 -19.21 -17.76
C LYS A 3 2.61 -17.91 -17.01
N GLN A 4 1.33 -17.65 -16.79
CA GLN A 4 0.82 -16.72 -15.77
C GLN A 4 1.63 -16.89 -14.48
N GLY A 5 2.00 -15.77 -13.85
CA GLY A 5 2.54 -15.77 -12.49
C GLY A 5 1.61 -16.52 -11.54
N PHE A 6 2.13 -16.92 -10.38
CA PHE A 6 1.31 -17.68 -9.43
C PHE A 6 0.13 -16.83 -8.98
N THR A 7 -1.05 -17.42 -9.08
CA THR A 7 -2.30 -16.83 -8.62
C THR A 7 -2.60 -17.30 -7.21
N MET A 8 -3.35 -16.49 -6.48
CA MET A 8 -3.75 -16.82 -5.12
C MET A 8 -4.63 -18.06 -5.05
N GLY A 9 -4.46 -18.86 -4.00
CA GLY A 9 -5.09 -20.18 -3.85
C GLY A 9 -4.36 -21.30 -4.60
N ASP A 10 -3.35 -20.96 -5.41
CA ASP A 10 -2.55 -21.96 -6.08
C ASP A 10 -1.77 -22.81 -5.06
N THR A 11 -1.67 -24.08 -5.41
CA THR A 11 -0.95 -25.08 -4.64
C THR A 11 0.00 -25.83 -5.55
N VAL A 12 1.26 -25.94 -5.12
CA VAL A 12 2.37 -26.44 -5.92
C VAL A 12 2.98 -27.65 -5.25
N PRO A 13 2.73 -28.87 -5.75
CA PRO A 13 3.49 -30.01 -5.34
C PRO A 13 4.89 -29.97 -5.96
N GLY A 14 5.89 -30.39 -5.21
CA GLY A 14 7.25 -30.52 -5.70
C GLY A 14 8.14 -31.37 -4.81
N LEU A 15 9.38 -31.57 -5.26
CA LEU A 15 10.44 -32.20 -4.49
C LEU A 15 11.24 -31.13 -3.76
N ILE A 16 11.42 -31.30 -2.46
CA ILE A 16 12.19 -30.40 -1.61
C ILE A 16 13.65 -30.81 -1.63
N ILE A 17 14.51 -29.81 -1.76
CA ILE A 17 15.95 -29.90 -1.72
C ILE A 17 16.42 -28.95 -0.60
N ASP A 18 17.16 -29.48 0.37
CA ASP A 18 17.75 -28.75 1.48
C ASP A 18 19.27 -28.51 1.31
N ASN A 19 19.80 -28.88 0.14
CA ASN A 19 21.20 -28.72 -0.25
C ASN A 19 22.21 -29.42 0.68
N VAL A 20 21.75 -30.39 1.46
CA VAL A 20 22.62 -31.29 2.22
C VAL A 20 22.93 -32.52 1.36
N GLU A 21 24.22 -32.77 1.14
CA GLU A 21 24.68 -33.92 0.36
C GLU A 21 24.09 -35.23 0.91
N ASP A 22 23.72 -36.15 0.01
CA ASP A 22 23.09 -37.43 0.31
C ASP A 22 21.75 -37.39 1.06
N THR A 23 21.15 -36.21 1.27
CA THR A 23 19.81 -36.13 1.86
C THR A 23 18.75 -36.48 0.82
N PRO A 24 17.90 -37.48 1.07
CA PRO A 24 16.87 -37.86 0.12
C PRO A 24 15.86 -36.74 -0.12
N TYR A 25 15.44 -36.56 -1.38
CA TYR A 25 14.35 -35.65 -1.70
C TYR A 25 13.05 -36.11 -1.03
N VAL A 26 12.34 -35.15 -0.44
CA VAL A 26 11.02 -35.35 0.15
C VAL A 26 10.00 -34.53 -0.61
N THR A 27 8.75 -34.97 -0.61
CA THR A 27 7.68 -34.21 -1.27
C THR A 27 7.23 -33.06 -0.39
N GLY A 28 6.85 -31.96 -1.03
CA GLY A 28 6.33 -30.77 -0.39
C GLY A 28 5.18 -30.18 -1.17
N MET A 29 4.37 -29.39 -0.47
CA MET A 29 3.27 -28.65 -1.06
C MET A 29 3.39 -27.18 -0.67
N LEU A 30 3.81 -26.33 -1.60
CA LEU A 30 3.83 -24.89 -1.43
C LEU A 30 2.45 -24.32 -1.73
N SER A 31 1.95 -23.47 -0.85
CA SER A 31 0.62 -22.89 -0.94
C SER A 31 0.69 -21.41 -0.62
N PHE A 32 -0.15 -20.65 -1.30
CA PHE A 32 -0.39 -19.23 -1.03
C PHE A 32 -1.82 -19.13 -0.49
N GLU A 33 -1.97 -19.04 0.82
CA GLU A 33 -3.27 -19.03 1.53
C GLU A 33 -3.60 -17.63 2.08
N GLU A 34 -4.88 -17.23 2.07
CA GLU A 34 -5.34 -15.87 2.44
C GLU A 34 -4.95 -15.48 3.86
N LEU A 35 -5.24 -16.36 4.81
CA LEU A 35 -5.02 -16.09 6.23
C LEU A 35 -3.64 -16.54 6.72
N LYS A 36 -2.99 -17.46 6.01
CA LYS A 36 -1.71 -18.07 6.44
C LYS A 36 -0.50 -17.61 5.63
N GLY A 37 -0.71 -16.83 4.57
CA GLY A 37 0.33 -16.35 3.69
C GLY A 37 1.02 -17.49 2.93
N ILE A 38 2.33 -17.39 2.80
CA ILE A 38 3.15 -18.38 2.09
C ILE A 38 3.44 -19.56 3.02
N SER A 39 3.19 -20.78 2.57
CA SER A 39 3.37 -21.98 3.41
C SER A 39 3.79 -23.20 2.60
N LEU A 40 4.89 -23.83 3.00
CA LEU A 40 5.33 -25.14 2.55
C LEU A 40 4.92 -26.21 3.58
N LEU A 41 4.04 -27.12 3.17
CA LEU A 41 3.67 -28.29 3.96
C LEU A 41 4.52 -29.50 3.53
N VAL A 42 5.18 -30.13 4.50
CA VAL A 42 6.04 -31.30 4.27
C VAL A 42 5.50 -32.50 5.07
N PRO A 43 4.88 -33.50 4.41
CA PRO A 43 4.52 -34.75 5.05
C PRO A 43 5.75 -35.64 5.25
N PHE A 44 5.82 -36.34 6.38
CA PHE A 44 6.93 -37.24 6.68
C PHE A 44 6.53 -38.41 7.59
N LEU A 45 7.34 -39.48 7.58
CA LEU A 45 7.17 -40.64 8.47
C LEU A 45 8.19 -40.61 9.62
N ASN A 46 7.70 -40.78 10.85
CA ASN A 46 8.51 -40.66 12.07
C ASN A 46 9.63 -41.71 12.18
N ASN A 47 9.42 -42.91 11.65
CA ASN A 47 10.32 -44.05 11.85
C ASN A 47 11.00 -44.52 10.56
N THR A 48 11.15 -43.63 9.57
CA THR A 48 11.74 -43.97 8.27
C THR A 48 13.01 -43.15 8.04
N PRO A 49 14.16 -43.78 7.73
CA PRO A 49 15.44 -43.08 7.56
C PRO A 49 15.41 -41.93 6.55
N GLN A 50 14.64 -42.08 5.47
CA GLN A 50 14.46 -41.06 4.43
C GLN A 50 14.06 -39.68 4.97
N PHE A 51 13.30 -39.63 6.08
CA PHE A 51 12.80 -38.38 6.64
C PHE A 51 13.61 -37.88 7.85
N ALA A 52 14.84 -38.36 8.04
CA ALA A 52 15.69 -37.97 9.18
C ALA A 52 15.93 -36.46 9.24
N ALA A 53 16.21 -35.82 8.10
CA ALA A 53 16.40 -34.37 8.00
C ALA A 53 15.14 -33.61 8.44
N VAL A 54 13.97 -33.93 7.87
CA VAL A 54 12.68 -33.30 8.20
C VAL A 54 12.33 -33.45 9.69
N ARG A 55 12.63 -34.62 10.28
CA ARG A 55 12.47 -34.81 11.74
C ARG A 55 13.39 -33.92 12.56
N GLY A 56 14.63 -33.72 12.09
CA GLY A 56 15.57 -32.75 12.67
C GLY A 56 14.95 -31.36 12.73
N TRP A 57 14.37 -30.90 11.62
CA TRP A 57 13.73 -29.58 11.53
C TRP A 57 12.63 -29.41 12.59
N VAL A 58 11.78 -30.43 12.76
CA VAL A 58 10.70 -30.39 13.75
C VAL A 58 11.22 -30.44 15.18
N ARG A 59 12.18 -31.32 15.46
CA ARG A 59 12.77 -31.47 16.80
C ARG A 59 13.48 -30.19 17.26
N GLU A 60 14.16 -29.53 16.34
CA GLU A 60 14.96 -28.34 16.62
C GLU A 60 14.17 -27.04 16.43
N GLY A 61 12.98 -27.11 15.83
CA GLY A 61 12.15 -25.96 15.48
C GLY A 61 12.80 -25.04 14.45
N ARG A 62 13.79 -25.55 13.70
CA ARG A 62 14.66 -24.79 12.80
C ARG A 62 14.85 -25.59 11.52
N PRO A 63 14.09 -25.30 10.44
CA PRO A 63 14.42 -25.81 9.13
C PRO A 63 15.68 -25.08 8.62
N PRO A 64 16.29 -25.56 7.52
CA PRO A 64 17.30 -24.81 6.78
C PRO A 64 16.78 -23.41 6.45
N SER A 65 17.66 -22.41 6.50
CA SER A 65 17.30 -21.02 6.20
C SER A 65 16.74 -20.87 4.79
N ASN A 66 17.26 -21.67 3.86
CA ASN A 66 16.83 -21.70 2.47
C ASN A 66 16.43 -23.12 2.07
N LEU A 67 15.41 -23.25 1.21
CA LEU A 67 14.96 -24.51 0.64
C LEU A 67 14.72 -24.32 -0.86
N GLN A 68 14.81 -25.39 -1.63
CA GLN A 68 14.38 -25.41 -3.03
C GLN A 68 13.20 -26.34 -3.22
N LEU A 69 12.23 -25.92 -4.01
CA LEU A 69 11.13 -26.75 -4.47
C LEU A 69 11.25 -26.95 -5.99
N LEU A 70 11.56 -28.18 -6.38
CA LEU A 70 11.60 -28.61 -7.77
C LEU A 70 10.20 -29.06 -8.22
N THR A 71 9.69 -28.45 -9.27
CA THR A 71 8.34 -28.67 -9.79
C THR A 71 8.37 -29.02 -11.26
N GLY A 72 7.25 -29.48 -11.82
CA GLY A 72 7.14 -29.75 -13.26
C GLY A 72 7.29 -28.50 -14.15
N THR A 73 7.19 -27.28 -13.58
CA THR A 73 7.27 -26.01 -14.31
C THR A 73 8.56 -25.24 -14.08
N GLY A 74 9.41 -25.69 -13.14
CA GLY A 74 10.62 -24.97 -12.77
C GLY A 74 11.01 -25.15 -11.30
N ARG A 75 11.95 -24.33 -10.85
CA ARG A 75 12.46 -24.31 -9.48
C ARG A 75 11.97 -23.07 -8.75
N PHE A 76 11.57 -23.25 -7.51
CA PHE A 76 11.33 -22.16 -6.56
C PHE A 76 12.43 -22.23 -5.51
N THR A 77 13.00 -21.07 -5.18
CA THR A 77 13.90 -20.94 -4.03
C THR A 77 13.16 -20.20 -2.94
N LEU A 78 13.09 -20.83 -1.77
CA LEU A 78 12.42 -20.35 -0.58
C LEU A 78 13.50 -19.83 0.37
N TYR A 79 13.40 -18.57 0.79
CA TYR A 79 14.38 -17.90 1.64
C TYR A 79 13.79 -17.55 3.00
N GLY A 80 14.64 -17.49 4.03
CA GLY A 80 14.23 -17.11 5.39
C GLY A 80 13.20 -18.08 6.00
N CYS A 81 13.32 -19.36 5.70
CA CYS A 81 12.43 -20.42 6.13
C CYS A 81 12.39 -20.55 7.66
N ARG A 82 11.18 -20.58 8.24
CA ARG A 82 10.95 -20.87 9.66
C ARG A 82 9.83 -21.88 9.85
N THR A 83 9.90 -22.68 10.91
CA THR A 83 8.78 -23.56 11.28
C THR A 83 7.61 -22.74 11.79
N SER A 84 6.43 -22.92 11.21
CA SER A 84 5.18 -22.27 11.62
C SER A 84 4.16 -23.24 12.22
N GLY A 85 4.43 -24.54 12.17
CA GLY A 85 3.64 -25.55 12.88
C GLY A 85 4.10 -26.98 12.58
N SER A 86 3.67 -27.93 13.41
CA SER A 86 3.91 -29.36 13.17
C SER A 86 2.78 -30.21 13.77
N SER A 87 2.45 -31.32 13.12
CA SER A 87 1.57 -32.35 13.65
C SER A 87 2.32 -33.68 13.66
N LEU A 88 2.51 -34.24 14.86
CA LEU A 88 3.27 -35.47 15.06
C LEU A 88 2.34 -36.63 15.36
N ASN A 89 2.45 -37.70 14.57
CA ASN A 89 1.74 -38.94 14.81
C ASN A 89 2.63 -39.97 15.52
N PHE A 90 2.44 -40.12 16.82
CA PHE A 90 3.26 -41.00 17.67
C PHE A 90 2.76 -42.45 17.77
N GLY A 91 1.55 -42.76 17.24
CA GLY A 91 0.82 -44.02 17.50
C GLY A 91 0.81 -45.07 16.38
N GLY A 92 1.32 -44.77 15.18
CA GLY A 92 1.49 -45.73 14.08
C GLY A 92 0.40 -45.77 13.00
N GLN A 93 0.86 -45.94 11.75
CA GLN A 93 0.22 -45.91 10.41
C GLN A 93 -0.10 -44.56 9.74
N GLY A 94 -0.08 -43.43 10.45
CA GLY A 94 -0.25 -42.11 9.83
C GLY A 94 1.06 -41.38 9.52
N PHE A 95 1.00 -40.39 8.62
CA PHE A 95 2.10 -39.45 8.41
C PHE A 95 2.04 -38.29 9.43
N SER A 96 3.19 -37.71 9.70
CA SER A 96 3.35 -36.44 10.40
C SER A 96 3.51 -35.31 9.40
N THR A 97 3.32 -34.06 9.81
CA THR A 97 3.50 -32.89 8.96
C THR A 97 4.31 -31.82 9.66
N VAL A 98 5.11 -31.08 8.88
CA VAL A 98 5.69 -29.81 9.31
C VAL A 98 5.29 -28.73 8.32
N ARG A 99 4.97 -27.56 8.85
CA ARG A 99 4.70 -26.34 8.08
C ARG A 99 5.89 -25.42 8.21
N VAL A 100 6.43 -25.01 7.06
CA VAL A 100 7.53 -24.07 6.94
C VAL A 100 6.99 -22.82 6.23
N THR A 101 7.23 -21.66 6.82
CA THR A 101 6.88 -20.36 6.24
C THR A 101 8.15 -19.69 5.75
N PRO A 102 8.34 -19.52 4.43
CA PRO A 102 9.42 -18.70 3.90
C PRO A 102 9.09 -17.22 4.02
N GLN A 103 10.13 -16.40 4.16
CA GLN A 103 10.01 -14.94 4.13
C GLN A 103 9.85 -14.45 2.67
N GLU A 104 10.61 -15.05 1.74
CA GLU A 104 10.53 -14.76 0.30
C GLU A 104 10.55 -16.06 -0.52
N VAL A 105 9.84 -16.05 -1.65
CA VAL A 105 9.89 -17.12 -2.66
C VAL A 105 10.24 -16.51 -4.00
N VAL A 106 11.34 -16.97 -4.60
CA VAL A 106 11.82 -16.52 -5.91
C VAL A 106 11.67 -17.64 -6.93
N PHE A 107 11.19 -17.31 -8.13
CA PHE A 107 10.78 -18.30 -9.13
C PHE A 107 11.97 -18.67 -10.03
N LYS A 108 13.11 -18.87 -9.39
CA LYS A 108 14.40 -19.11 -10.03
C LYS A 108 15.39 -19.62 -8.99
N ASP A 109 16.33 -20.45 -9.44
CA ASP A 109 17.54 -20.79 -8.68
C ASP A 109 18.58 -19.66 -8.76
N ARG A 110 19.42 -19.56 -7.73
CA ARG A 110 20.44 -18.52 -7.64
C ARG A 110 21.84 -19.12 -7.76
N ASP A 111 22.74 -18.38 -8.40
CA ASP A 111 24.18 -18.64 -8.27
C ASP A 111 24.70 -18.24 -6.88
N GLY A 112 25.82 -18.85 -6.48
CA GLY A 112 26.50 -18.59 -5.20
C GLY A 112 26.16 -19.65 -4.15
N ASP A 113 26.53 -19.36 -2.90
CA ASP A 113 26.32 -20.27 -1.78
C ASP A 113 24.82 -20.35 -1.45
N PHE A 114 24.34 -21.58 -1.25
CA PHE A 114 22.93 -21.84 -1.02
C PHE A 114 22.42 -21.25 0.31
N GLU A 115 23.30 -21.13 1.31
CA GLU A 115 22.97 -20.61 2.65
C GLU A 115 22.90 -19.08 2.70
N ASP A 116 23.36 -18.39 1.66
CA ASP A 116 23.34 -16.93 1.62
C ASP A 116 21.89 -16.40 1.68
N ALA A 117 21.70 -15.30 2.41
CA ALA A 117 20.44 -14.58 2.42
C ALA A 117 20.08 -14.04 1.02
N LEU A 118 18.78 -13.80 0.80
CA LEU A 118 18.30 -13.12 -0.39
C LEU A 118 18.59 -11.62 -0.30
N GLU A 119 19.57 -11.18 -1.08
CA GLU A 119 19.87 -9.77 -1.31
C GLU A 119 19.86 -9.48 -2.81
N VAL A 120 19.36 -8.32 -3.18
CA VAL A 120 19.16 -7.92 -4.58
C VAL A 120 19.54 -6.46 -4.79
N THR A 121 19.99 -6.12 -5.99
CA THR A 121 20.29 -4.72 -6.35
C THR A 121 19.04 -3.94 -6.76
N GLU A 122 18.05 -4.61 -7.38
CA GLU A 122 16.81 -3.97 -7.81
C GLU A 122 15.59 -4.79 -7.38
N LEU A 123 14.58 -4.09 -6.87
CA LEU A 123 13.24 -4.63 -6.64
C LEU A 123 12.23 -3.75 -7.36
N ARG A 124 11.42 -4.37 -8.20
CA ARG A 124 10.38 -3.76 -9.03
C ARG A 124 9.01 -4.24 -8.56
N SER A 125 8.06 -3.32 -8.41
CA SER A 125 6.72 -3.62 -7.92
C SER A 125 5.64 -2.99 -8.77
N GLN A 126 4.52 -3.69 -8.88
CA GLN A 126 3.27 -3.16 -9.41
C GLN A 126 2.35 -2.77 -8.25
N LEU A 127 1.75 -1.59 -8.33
CA LEU A 127 0.87 -1.02 -7.30
C LEU A 127 -0.46 -0.61 -7.92
N ASP A 128 -1.52 -0.64 -7.12
CA ASP A 128 -2.80 -0.03 -7.51
C ASP A 128 -2.65 1.47 -7.78
N GLY A 129 -3.36 1.96 -8.81
CA GLY A 129 -3.48 3.39 -9.10
C GLY A 129 -2.21 4.07 -9.59
N LEU A 130 -1.09 3.36 -9.71
CA LEU A 130 0.19 3.94 -10.11
C LEU A 130 0.16 4.39 -11.58
N THR A 131 -0.48 3.60 -12.45
CA THR A 131 -0.69 3.95 -13.86
C THR A 131 -1.53 5.21 -13.98
N GLU A 132 -2.69 5.26 -13.31
CA GLU A 132 -3.59 6.41 -13.35
C GLU A 132 -2.97 7.67 -12.73
N TRP A 133 -2.20 7.52 -11.67
CA TRP A 133 -1.60 8.65 -10.96
C TRP A 133 -0.45 9.30 -11.74
N THR A 134 0.34 8.50 -12.44
CA THR A 134 1.44 8.97 -13.28
C THR A 134 1.00 9.42 -14.66
N SER A 135 -0.16 8.94 -15.13
CA SER A 135 -0.61 9.09 -16.53
C SER A 135 0.40 8.58 -17.56
N MET A 136 1.33 7.70 -17.16
CA MET A 136 2.26 7.04 -18.06
C MET A 136 1.55 5.89 -18.77
N GLY A 137 1.73 5.82 -20.08
CA GLY A 137 1.28 4.71 -20.92
C GLY A 137 2.32 4.44 -22.00
N ALA A 138 2.47 3.18 -22.40
CA ALA A 138 3.33 2.78 -23.51
C ALA A 138 2.53 2.58 -24.80
N THR A 139 1.22 2.38 -24.71
CA THR A 139 0.37 2.00 -25.83
C THR A 139 -0.34 3.20 -26.44
N SER A 140 -0.18 3.37 -27.75
CA SER A 140 -0.99 4.29 -28.55
C SER A 140 -1.64 3.53 -29.71
N TYR A 141 -2.81 4.00 -30.17
CA TYR A 141 -3.49 3.40 -31.31
C TYR A 141 -4.15 4.42 -32.22
N SER A 142 -4.23 4.09 -33.50
CA SER A 142 -4.97 4.86 -34.50
C SER A 142 -5.91 3.94 -35.27
N VAL A 143 -7.11 4.43 -35.56
CA VAL A 143 -8.12 3.73 -36.34
C VAL A 143 -8.40 4.51 -37.62
N VAL A 144 -8.22 3.87 -38.76
CA VAL A 144 -8.66 4.41 -40.05
C VAL A 144 -10.04 3.83 -40.34
N ALA A 145 -11.03 4.69 -40.52
CA ALA A 145 -12.41 4.31 -40.82
C ALA A 145 -12.81 4.75 -42.24
N ASP A 146 -13.81 4.08 -42.81
CA ASP A 146 -14.42 4.47 -44.08
C ASP A 146 -15.42 5.63 -43.92
N GLU A 147 -16.00 6.09 -45.03
CA GLU A 147 -17.01 7.17 -45.07
C GLU A 147 -18.27 6.87 -44.24
N LYS A 148 -18.48 5.60 -43.85
CA LYS A 148 -19.60 5.15 -43.00
C LYS A 148 -19.16 4.92 -41.55
N ASN A 149 -17.99 5.43 -41.14
CA ASN A 149 -17.37 5.22 -39.83
C ASN A 149 -17.10 3.75 -39.48
N ARG A 150 -16.90 2.87 -40.49
CA ARG A 150 -16.50 1.48 -40.24
C ARG A 150 -14.99 1.37 -40.23
N ALA A 151 -14.43 0.84 -39.14
CA ALA A 151 -13.00 0.63 -38.99
C ALA A 151 -12.45 -0.30 -40.08
N GLN A 152 -11.47 0.17 -40.85
CA GLN A 152 -10.78 -0.58 -41.91
C GLN A 152 -9.35 -0.98 -41.52
N LYS A 153 -8.70 -0.19 -40.65
CA LYS A 153 -7.34 -0.46 -40.16
C LYS A 153 -7.21 0.00 -38.73
N ILE A 154 -6.54 -0.80 -37.90
CA ILE A 154 -6.02 -0.40 -36.60
C ILE A 154 -4.49 -0.52 -36.63
N SER A 155 -3.79 0.54 -36.24
CA SER A 155 -2.36 0.51 -35.95
C SER A 155 -2.19 0.64 -34.44
N VAL A 156 -1.46 -0.28 -33.83
CA VAL A 156 -1.10 -0.23 -32.40
C VAL A 156 0.41 -0.09 -32.31
N GLU A 157 0.86 0.95 -31.63
CA GLU A 157 2.27 1.22 -31.35
C GLU A 157 2.48 1.12 -29.84
N VAL A 158 3.52 0.39 -29.44
CA VAL A 158 3.86 0.18 -28.03
C VAL A 158 5.30 0.61 -27.82
N GLU A 159 5.49 1.75 -27.17
CA GLU A 159 6.78 2.37 -26.90
C GLU A 159 6.81 2.87 -25.46
N SER A 160 7.78 2.39 -24.68
CA SER A 160 7.94 2.83 -23.29
C SER A 160 8.43 4.27 -23.24
N PRO A 161 7.69 5.22 -22.63
CA PRO A 161 8.20 6.57 -22.42
C PRO A 161 9.41 6.57 -21.46
N PRO A 162 10.20 7.67 -21.45
CA PRO A 162 11.30 7.83 -20.51
C PRO A 162 10.85 7.63 -19.06
N ALA A 163 11.67 6.93 -18.29
CA ALA A 163 11.40 6.67 -16.88
C ALA A 163 11.56 7.94 -16.03
N LEU A 164 10.70 8.10 -15.02
CA LEU A 164 10.88 9.14 -14.00
C LEU A 164 11.81 8.59 -12.90
N THR A 165 12.96 9.22 -12.70
CA THR A 165 13.98 8.74 -11.75
C THR A 165 14.34 9.81 -10.75
N TRP A 166 14.46 9.43 -9.47
CA TRP A 166 14.93 10.30 -8.40
C TRP A 166 15.63 9.50 -7.31
N SER A 167 16.44 10.14 -6.48
CA SER A 167 17.19 9.48 -5.41
C SER A 167 16.97 10.18 -4.08
N LEU A 168 17.06 9.41 -2.99
CA LEU A 168 17.17 9.88 -1.62
C LEU A 168 18.17 8.98 -0.88
N GLY A 169 19.23 9.56 -0.32
CA GLY A 169 20.27 8.77 0.34
C GLY A 169 20.94 7.78 -0.63
N ASP A 170 20.97 6.49 -0.27
CA ASP A 170 21.56 5.42 -1.07
C ASP A 170 20.58 4.67 -1.98
N VAL A 171 19.28 5.04 -1.95
CA VAL A 171 18.24 4.44 -2.79
C VAL A 171 17.90 5.34 -3.97
N THR A 172 17.75 4.72 -5.15
CA THR A 172 17.19 5.36 -6.34
C THR A 172 15.84 4.74 -6.67
N PHE A 173 14.84 5.59 -6.89
CA PHE A 173 13.50 5.24 -7.30
C PHE A 173 13.33 5.49 -8.79
N GLU A 174 12.59 4.62 -9.44
CA GLU A 174 12.24 4.74 -10.85
C GLU A 174 10.76 4.37 -11.06
N LEU A 175 10.03 5.21 -11.78
CA LEU A 175 8.73 4.90 -12.36
C LEU A 175 8.90 4.68 -13.86
N SER A 176 8.58 3.48 -14.31
CA SER A 176 8.72 3.09 -15.72
C SER A 176 7.55 2.22 -16.17
N THR A 177 7.24 2.28 -17.46
CA THR A 177 6.24 1.40 -18.06
C THR A 177 6.85 0.03 -18.34
N ASP A 178 6.05 -1.01 -18.16
CA ASP A 178 6.35 -2.37 -18.59
C ASP A 178 5.11 -2.94 -19.28
N TRP A 179 5.33 -3.77 -20.29
CA TRP A 179 4.25 -4.26 -21.14
C TRP A 179 4.56 -5.65 -21.69
N ARG A 180 3.49 -6.40 -21.96
CA ARG A 180 3.57 -7.75 -22.52
C ARG A 180 2.51 -7.93 -23.59
N THR A 181 2.82 -8.76 -24.56
CA THR A 181 1.88 -9.23 -25.58
C THR A 181 1.47 -10.66 -25.28
N ASP A 182 0.17 -10.87 -25.10
CA ASP A 182 -0.41 -12.22 -25.07
C ASP A 182 -0.92 -12.53 -26.48
N GLN A 183 -0.44 -13.63 -27.07
CA GLN A 183 -1.09 -14.22 -28.23
C GLN A 183 -2.31 -15.01 -27.75
N GLU A 184 -3.49 -14.41 -27.86
CA GLU A 184 -4.77 -15.10 -27.68
C GLU A 184 -5.34 -15.36 -29.08
N GLU A 185 -5.56 -16.61 -29.48
CA GLU A 185 -6.23 -16.87 -30.76
C GLU A 185 -7.76 -16.71 -30.63
N PRO A 186 -8.43 -15.93 -31.52
CA PRO A 186 -7.85 -15.08 -32.57
C PRO A 186 -7.42 -13.68 -32.05
N GLY A 187 -6.19 -13.25 -32.38
CA GLY A 187 -5.69 -11.90 -32.10
C GLY A 187 -4.44 -11.82 -31.20
N PHE A 188 -4.23 -10.64 -30.61
CA PHE A 188 -3.24 -10.41 -29.58
C PHE A 188 -3.75 -9.35 -28.61
N ARG A 189 -3.30 -9.41 -27.37
CA ARG A 189 -3.60 -8.42 -26.33
C ARG A 189 -2.31 -7.78 -25.86
N VAL A 190 -2.24 -6.45 -25.90
CA VAL A 190 -1.19 -5.70 -25.21
C VAL A 190 -1.69 -5.43 -23.80
N ARG A 191 -0.90 -5.82 -22.80
CA ARG A 191 -1.10 -5.41 -21.40
C ARG A 191 0.05 -4.52 -21.02
N GLU A 192 -0.26 -3.37 -20.46
CA GLU A 192 0.73 -2.41 -19.96
C GLU A 192 0.42 -2.04 -18.51
N TRP A 193 1.45 -1.63 -17.80
CA TRP A 193 1.34 -1.12 -16.44
C TRP A 193 2.57 -0.26 -16.11
N VAL A 194 2.44 0.55 -15.06
CA VAL A 194 3.57 1.27 -14.48
C VAL A 194 4.13 0.48 -13.31
N CYS A 195 5.45 0.40 -13.21
CA CYS A 195 6.16 -0.22 -12.10
C CYS A 195 6.91 0.84 -11.28
N LEU A 196 6.95 0.62 -9.97
CA LEU A 196 7.88 1.28 -9.06
C LEU A 196 9.10 0.40 -8.85
N THR A 197 10.28 0.89 -9.21
CA THR A 197 11.55 0.19 -8.99
C THR A 197 12.39 0.95 -7.97
N THR A 198 12.97 0.21 -7.03
CA THR A 198 13.99 0.70 -6.10
C THR A 198 15.32 0.03 -6.41
N LYS A 199 16.39 0.82 -6.46
CA LYS A 199 17.75 0.39 -6.83
C LYS A 199 18.76 0.82 -5.77
N TYR A 200 19.67 -0.09 -5.42
CA TYR A 200 20.85 0.18 -4.60
C TYR A 200 22.12 -0.15 -5.37
N ALA A 201 23.22 0.55 -5.04
CA ALA A 201 24.54 0.26 -5.62
C ALA A 201 25.09 -1.10 -5.19
N THR A 202 24.73 -1.55 -3.99
CA THR A 202 25.06 -2.86 -3.43
C THR A 202 23.79 -3.63 -3.14
N SER A 203 23.82 -4.96 -3.28
CA SER A 203 22.67 -5.80 -2.97
C SER A 203 22.18 -5.57 -1.54
N ARG A 204 20.87 -5.51 -1.34
CA ARG A 204 20.20 -5.32 -0.04
C ARG A 204 19.08 -6.36 0.14
N PRO A 205 18.70 -6.68 1.38
CA PRO A 205 17.51 -7.47 1.66
C PRO A 205 16.26 -6.88 0.98
N CYS A 206 15.37 -7.74 0.48
CA CYS A 206 14.11 -7.29 -0.13
C CYS A 206 13.23 -6.47 0.84
N ALA A 207 13.37 -6.70 2.15
CA ALA A 207 12.68 -5.93 3.18
C ALA A 207 13.02 -4.43 3.13
N ASP A 208 14.27 -4.07 2.85
CA ASP A 208 14.74 -2.68 2.78
C ASP A 208 14.10 -1.96 1.58
N HIS A 209 14.12 -2.60 0.42
CA HIS A 209 13.42 -2.13 -0.78
C HIS A 209 11.92 -1.93 -0.54
N LEU A 210 11.26 -2.92 0.08
CA LEU A 210 9.82 -2.83 0.36
C LEU A 210 9.49 -1.76 1.40
N ALA A 211 10.37 -1.50 2.36
CA ALA A 211 10.21 -0.40 3.31
C ALA A 211 10.18 0.96 2.58
N GLU A 212 11.10 1.18 1.66
CA GLU A 212 11.13 2.40 0.83
C GLU A 212 9.91 2.51 -0.09
N GLN A 213 9.49 1.42 -0.72
CA GLN A 213 8.30 1.44 -1.57
C GLN A 213 6.99 1.63 -0.79
N ARG A 214 6.93 1.20 0.47
CA ARG A 214 5.75 1.46 1.34
C ARG A 214 5.54 2.95 1.58
N LYS A 215 6.60 3.77 1.54
CA LYS A 215 6.46 5.24 1.61
C LYS A 215 5.65 5.76 0.42
N ILE A 216 5.86 5.21 -0.77
CA ILE A 216 5.07 5.54 -1.97
C ILE A 216 3.65 4.95 -1.89
N VAL A 217 3.47 3.74 -1.34
CA VAL A 217 2.12 3.19 -1.12
C VAL A 217 1.30 4.07 -0.16
N ALA A 218 1.92 4.57 0.91
CA ALA A 218 1.28 5.51 1.84
C ALA A 218 0.91 6.82 1.13
N LEU A 219 1.80 7.34 0.29
CA LEU A 219 1.50 8.50 -0.55
C LEU A 219 0.28 8.28 -1.44
N LEU A 220 0.29 7.22 -2.25
CA LEU A 220 -0.82 6.93 -3.16
C LEU A 220 -2.14 6.71 -2.40
N THR A 221 -2.08 6.02 -1.26
CA THR A 221 -3.24 5.83 -0.38
C THR A 221 -3.84 7.18 0.05
N LEU A 222 -3.00 8.14 0.44
CA LEU A 222 -3.44 9.48 0.84
C LEU A 222 -3.90 10.32 -0.35
N MET A 223 -3.27 10.20 -1.52
CA MET A 223 -3.71 10.90 -2.73
C MET A 223 -5.09 10.45 -3.18
N TYR A 224 -5.33 9.14 -3.23
CA TYR A 224 -6.64 8.60 -3.62
C TYR A 224 -7.67 8.61 -2.49
N GLY A 225 -7.25 8.60 -1.23
CA GLY A 225 -8.17 8.39 -0.11
C GLY A 225 -8.77 6.98 -0.09
N GLN A 226 -8.06 6.01 -0.66
CA GLN A 226 -8.51 4.63 -0.86
C GLN A 226 -7.34 3.66 -0.65
N PRO A 227 -7.59 2.38 -0.31
CA PRO A 227 -6.53 1.40 -0.17
C PRO A 227 -5.71 1.24 -1.45
N VAL A 228 -4.38 1.29 -1.32
CA VAL A 228 -3.43 0.90 -2.37
C VAL A 228 -2.68 -0.34 -1.93
N ALA A 229 -2.63 -1.34 -2.81
CA ALA A 229 -2.02 -2.63 -2.54
C ALA A 229 -0.86 -2.92 -3.52
N PHE A 230 0.11 -3.69 -3.04
CA PHE A 230 1.09 -4.34 -3.92
C PHE A 230 0.41 -5.46 -4.72
N ARG A 231 0.74 -5.57 -6.01
CA ARG A 231 0.15 -6.57 -6.92
C ARG A 231 1.13 -7.58 -7.44
N ARG A 232 2.40 -7.19 -7.53
CA ARG A 232 3.47 -8.03 -8.04
C ARG A 232 4.80 -7.50 -7.59
N HIS A 233 5.76 -8.39 -7.35
CA HIS A 233 7.16 -8.06 -7.16
C HIS A 233 8.01 -8.85 -8.13
N GLU A 234 9.05 -8.20 -8.64
CA GLU A 234 10.10 -8.82 -9.41
C GLU A 234 11.44 -8.28 -8.93
N ILE A 235 12.45 -9.14 -8.94
CA ILE A 235 13.80 -8.82 -8.48
C ILE A 235 14.81 -8.96 -9.60
N ARG A 236 15.89 -8.19 -9.54
CA ARG A 236 17.04 -8.32 -10.43
C ARG A 236 18.32 -8.22 -9.61
N ASP A 237 19.19 -9.21 -9.79
CA ASP A 237 20.54 -9.24 -9.23
C ASP A 237 21.44 -10.08 -10.14
N SER A 238 22.74 -9.75 -10.17
CA SER A 238 23.76 -10.50 -10.93
C SER A 238 23.80 -12.01 -10.64
N ARG A 239 23.39 -12.42 -9.44
CA ARG A 239 23.30 -13.83 -9.01
C ARG A 239 22.09 -14.57 -9.60
N PHE A 240 21.12 -13.85 -10.18
CA PHE A 240 20.03 -14.39 -10.97
C PHE A 240 20.26 -14.09 -12.45
N ASN A 241 21.19 -14.81 -13.06
CA ASN A 241 21.57 -14.59 -14.45
C ASN A 241 21.04 -15.67 -15.41
N ALA A 242 20.89 -15.30 -16.67
CA ALA A 242 20.65 -16.23 -17.76
C ALA A 242 21.99 -16.59 -18.40
N LYS A 243 22.41 -17.85 -18.27
CA LYS A 243 23.61 -18.39 -18.91
C LYS A 243 23.24 -19.18 -20.17
N VAL A 244 24.03 -19.03 -21.23
CA VAL A 244 24.06 -20.03 -22.31
C VAL A 244 24.79 -21.29 -21.86
N LEU A 245 24.64 -22.40 -22.61
CA LEU A 245 25.28 -23.69 -22.31
C LEU A 245 26.80 -23.59 -22.08
N THR A 246 27.46 -22.56 -22.60
CA THR A 246 28.89 -22.28 -22.40
C THR A 246 29.22 -21.61 -21.06
N GLY A 247 28.23 -21.38 -20.20
CA GLY A 247 28.37 -20.69 -18.91
C GLY A 247 28.44 -19.15 -19.01
N LYS A 248 28.49 -18.58 -20.22
CA LYS A 248 28.50 -17.13 -20.42
C LYS A 248 27.15 -16.52 -20.04
N VAL A 249 27.18 -15.49 -19.19
CA VAL A 249 26.00 -14.67 -18.86
C VAL A 249 25.58 -13.86 -20.08
N VAL A 250 24.31 -13.98 -20.48
CA VAL A 250 23.73 -13.29 -21.63
C VAL A 250 22.87 -12.10 -21.19
N HIS A 251 22.17 -12.24 -20.06
CA HIS A 251 21.21 -11.26 -19.58
C HIS A 251 20.95 -11.44 -18.08
N VAL A 252 20.55 -10.36 -17.40
CA VAL A 252 20.10 -10.37 -16.00
C VAL A 252 18.62 -9.93 -15.98
N PRO A 253 17.68 -10.86 -16.21
CA PRO A 253 16.26 -10.52 -16.27
C PRO A 253 15.68 -10.26 -14.89
N PHE A 254 14.51 -9.64 -14.88
CA PHE A 254 13.65 -9.63 -13.70
C PHE A 254 13.05 -11.02 -13.48
N PHE A 255 13.03 -11.48 -12.23
CA PHE A 255 12.38 -12.71 -11.81
C PHE A 255 11.30 -12.42 -10.78
N GLU A 256 10.18 -13.12 -10.90
CA GLU A 256 9.06 -12.97 -9.99
C GLU A 256 9.43 -13.42 -8.57
N MET A 257 8.95 -12.64 -7.61
CA MET A 257 9.10 -12.90 -6.18
C MET A 257 7.77 -12.71 -5.47
N VAL A 258 7.51 -13.56 -4.46
CA VAL A 258 6.44 -13.34 -3.49
C VAL A 258 7.08 -13.13 -2.13
N SER A 259 6.68 -12.06 -1.42
CA SER A 259 7.14 -11.78 -0.06
C SER A 259 6.00 -12.01 0.92
N GLU A 260 6.33 -12.60 2.07
CA GLU A 260 5.39 -12.73 3.17
C GLU A 260 4.81 -11.37 3.60
N ASN A 261 5.61 -10.31 3.53
CA ASN A 261 5.21 -8.99 4.03
C ASN A 261 4.21 -8.25 3.12
N THR A 262 3.91 -8.79 1.94
CA THR A 262 2.98 -8.21 0.95
C THR A 262 2.01 -9.23 0.39
N VAL A 263 2.13 -10.52 0.75
CA VAL A 263 1.23 -11.58 0.29
C VAL A 263 -0.23 -11.27 0.60
N SER A 264 -0.53 -10.61 1.73
CA SER A 264 -1.89 -10.17 2.10
C SER A 264 -2.49 -9.19 1.09
N ASP A 265 -1.67 -8.34 0.47
CA ASP A 265 -2.13 -7.28 -0.43
C ASP A 265 -2.61 -7.84 -1.77
N TYR A 266 -2.04 -8.97 -2.19
CA TYR A 266 -2.43 -9.66 -3.42
C TYR A 266 -3.86 -10.26 -3.33
N TRP A 267 -4.39 -10.49 -2.11
CA TRP A 267 -5.76 -10.99 -1.89
C TRP A 267 -6.83 -9.92 -2.02
N ARG A 268 -6.44 -8.64 -1.86
CA ARG A 268 -7.41 -7.55 -1.96
C ARG A 268 -7.99 -7.57 -3.36
N PRO A 269 -9.31 -7.43 -3.54
CA PRO A 269 -9.89 -7.26 -4.87
C PRO A 269 -9.12 -6.19 -5.65
N LEU A 270 -8.89 -6.44 -6.94
CA LEU A 270 -8.38 -5.37 -7.80
C LEU A 270 -9.38 -4.22 -7.68
N PRO A 271 -8.95 -3.02 -7.26
CA PRO A 271 -9.84 -1.90 -7.36
C PRO A 271 -10.23 -1.76 -8.83
N GLY A 272 -11.42 -1.24 -9.09
CA GLY A 272 -11.66 -0.63 -10.39
C GLY A 272 -10.61 0.48 -10.63
N LYS A 273 -10.71 1.20 -11.75
CA LYS A 273 -9.84 2.37 -11.96
C LYS A 273 -9.91 3.28 -10.72
N LEU A 274 -8.78 3.47 -10.04
CA LEU A 274 -8.66 4.47 -9.00
C LEU A 274 -8.72 5.83 -9.69
N LYS A 275 -9.71 6.64 -9.32
CA LYS A 275 -9.99 7.91 -9.98
C LYS A 275 -9.81 9.04 -8.99
N HIS A 276 -9.53 10.23 -9.55
CA HIS A 276 -9.58 11.49 -8.83
C HIS A 276 -8.62 11.56 -7.63
N PRO A 277 -7.31 11.34 -7.82
CA PRO A 277 -6.34 11.67 -6.77
C PRO A 277 -6.40 13.17 -6.44
N LEU A 278 -5.91 13.54 -5.25
CA LEU A 278 -5.75 14.96 -4.87
C LEU A 278 -4.81 15.69 -5.83
N ALA A 279 -3.74 15.03 -6.25
CA ALA A 279 -2.82 15.49 -7.28
C ALA A 279 -2.19 14.31 -8.01
N THR A 280 -1.77 14.54 -9.25
CA THR A 280 -1.05 13.59 -10.11
C THR A 280 0.47 13.68 -9.90
N ALA A 281 1.21 12.67 -10.37
CA ALA A 281 2.68 12.69 -10.28
C ALA A 281 3.30 13.88 -11.04
N SER A 282 2.70 14.28 -12.16
CA SER A 282 3.14 15.43 -12.95
C SER A 282 2.93 16.76 -12.26
N GLU A 283 1.83 16.91 -11.51
CA GLU A 283 1.54 18.13 -10.74
C GLU A 283 2.48 18.27 -9.54
N VAL A 284 2.85 17.16 -8.91
CA VAL A 284 3.77 17.12 -7.77
C VAL A 284 5.22 17.29 -8.21
N GLY A 285 5.61 16.66 -9.33
CA GLY A 285 6.98 16.67 -9.83
C GLY A 285 7.98 15.89 -8.97
N ILE A 286 9.20 15.72 -9.50
CA ILE A 286 10.30 15.00 -8.83
C ILE A 286 10.64 15.63 -7.47
N GLU A 287 10.69 16.97 -7.41
CA GLU A 287 11.04 17.69 -6.19
C GLU A 287 10.05 17.38 -5.05
N GLY A 288 8.75 17.31 -5.35
CA GLY A 288 7.73 16.95 -4.37
C GLY A 288 7.86 15.50 -3.90
N LEU A 289 8.22 14.56 -4.79
CA LEU A 289 8.49 13.16 -4.42
C LEU A 289 9.73 13.01 -3.54
N GLN A 290 10.79 13.76 -3.83
CA GLN A 290 11.99 13.79 -3.00
C GLN A 290 11.70 14.36 -1.62
N ARG A 291 10.91 15.45 -1.55
CA ARG A 291 10.49 16.03 -0.27
C ARG A 291 9.62 15.06 0.52
N TRP A 292 8.65 14.39 -0.11
CA TRP A 292 7.83 13.36 0.55
C TRP A 292 8.70 12.33 1.27
N LEU A 293 9.71 11.79 0.58
CA LEU A 293 10.58 10.77 1.15
C LEU A 293 11.50 11.33 2.24
N ALA A 294 12.02 12.55 2.07
CA ALA A 294 12.92 13.19 3.03
C ALA A 294 12.22 13.52 4.37
N GLU A 295 10.96 13.95 4.29
CA GLU A 295 10.15 14.36 5.44
C GLU A 295 9.38 13.18 6.07
N PHE A 296 9.41 12.00 5.44
CA PHE A 296 8.55 10.87 5.80
C PHE A 296 8.68 10.47 7.27
N GLU A 297 9.91 10.37 7.78
CA GLU A 297 10.19 9.91 9.15
C GLU A 297 9.71 10.94 10.20
N GLU A 298 9.92 12.23 9.94
CA GLU A 298 9.45 13.30 10.83
C GLU A 298 7.91 13.33 10.89
N TRP A 299 7.26 13.10 9.75
CA TRP A 299 5.82 13.10 9.61
C TRP A 299 5.18 11.72 9.77
N GLU A 300 5.92 10.69 10.17
CA GLU A 300 5.45 9.30 10.20
C GLU A 300 4.18 9.16 11.07
N ARG A 301 4.14 9.89 12.19
CA ARG A 301 2.99 9.91 13.12
C ARG A 301 1.74 10.58 12.54
N LEU A 302 1.86 11.42 11.50
CA LEU A 302 0.73 11.85 10.68
C LEU A 302 0.41 10.78 9.63
N ILE A 303 1.41 10.29 8.92
CA ILE A 303 1.24 9.48 7.71
C ILE A 303 0.66 8.10 8.02
N GLN A 304 1.28 7.35 8.94
CA GLN A 304 0.96 5.94 9.18
C GLN A 304 -0.46 5.73 9.71
N PRO A 305 -0.96 6.48 10.71
CA PRO A 305 -2.33 6.28 11.18
C PRO A 305 -3.38 6.63 10.11
N GLY A 306 -3.16 7.72 9.36
CA GLY A 306 -4.04 8.15 8.28
C GLY A 306 -4.09 7.16 7.12
N ALA A 307 -2.93 6.81 6.56
CA ALA A 307 -2.83 5.83 5.50
C ALA A 307 -3.28 4.43 5.96
N GLY A 308 -2.92 4.03 7.19
CA GLY A 308 -3.31 2.75 7.78
C GLY A 308 -4.83 2.61 7.91
N THR A 309 -5.52 3.68 8.29
CA THR A 309 -7.00 3.72 8.35
C THR A 309 -7.60 3.52 6.97
N LEU A 310 -7.13 4.29 5.99
CA LEU A 310 -7.60 4.22 4.61
C LEU A 310 -7.32 2.87 3.95
N ARG A 311 -6.30 2.12 4.41
CA ARG A 311 -5.98 0.77 3.92
C ARG A 311 -6.85 -0.33 4.54
N ARG A 312 -7.59 -0.09 5.62
CA ARG A 312 -8.40 -1.15 6.26
C ARG A 312 -9.76 -1.27 5.59
N PRO A 313 -10.10 -2.44 5.01
CA PRO A 313 -11.47 -2.68 4.57
C PRO A 313 -12.42 -2.67 5.77
N GLU A 314 -13.64 -2.17 5.57
CA GLU A 314 -14.76 -2.32 6.53
C GLU A 314 -14.46 -1.85 7.97
N SER A 315 -13.73 -0.74 8.11
CA SER A 315 -13.46 -0.12 9.41
C SER A 315 -14.67 0.67 9.94
N TYR A 316 -14.85 0.66 11.26
CA TYR A 316 -15.90 1.43 11.93
C TYR A 316 -15.62 2.93 11.84
N VAL A 317 -16.67 3.76 11.88
CA VAL A 317 -16.52 5.22 11.79
C VAL A 317 -15.74 5.81 12.97
N GLU A 318 -15.81 5.15 14.13
CA GLU A 318 -15.04 5.45 15.33
C GLU A 318 -13.53 5.27 15.09
N ASP A 319 -13.12 4.24 14.33
CA ASP A 319 -11.72 4.03 13.99
C ASP A 319 -11.19 5.17 13.10
N HIS A 320 -12.05 5.74 12.25
CA HIS A 320 -11.66 6.83 11.35
C HIS A 320 -11.33 8.08 12.15
N ILE A 321 -12.22 8.49 13.06
CA ILE A 321 -12.00 9.68 13.87
C ILE A 321 -10.84 9.49 14.85
N VAL A 322 -10.69 8.32 15.47
CA VAL A 322 -9.60 8.06 16.43
C VAL A 322 -8.24 8.15 15.73
N ASN A 323 -8.04 7.42 14.63
CA ASN A 323 -6.76 7.38 13.96
C ASN A 323 -6.44 8.70 13.24
N ALA A 324 -7.43 9.34 12.61
CA ALA A 324 -7.21 10.64 11.98
C ALA A 324 -6.90 11.73 13.01
N SER A 325 -7.53 11.70 14.19
CA SER A 325 -7.22 12.65 15.26
C SER A 325 -5.80 12.48 15.79
N VAL A 326 -5.29 11.23 15.90
CA VAL A 326 -3.87 10.98 16.23
C VAL A 326 -2.94 11.62 15.19
N SER A 327 -3.27 11.49 13.89
CA SER A 327 -2.52 12.14 12.83
C SER A 327 -2.54 13.67 12.93
N LEU A 328 -3.70 14.27 13.22
CA LEU A 328 -3.85 15.73 13.35
C LEU A 328 -3.17 16.27 14.61
N GLU A 329 -3.18 15.53 15.72
CA GLU A 329 -2.42 15.87 16.93
C GLU A 329 -0.92 15.91 16.63
N ALA A 330 -0.39 14.87 15.98
CA ALA A 330 1.01 14.82 15.58
C ALA A 330 1.38 15.97 14.64
N ALA A 331 0.56 16.23 13.63
CA ALA A 331 0.77 17.34 12.70
C ALA A 331 0.74 18.69 13.40
N GLY A 332 -0.25 18.92 14.27
CA GLY A 332 -0.38 20.16 15.00
C GLY A 332 0.83 20.45 15.90
N HIS A 333 1.52 19.41 16.40
CA HIS A 333 2.80 19.60 17.10
C HIS A 333 3.90 20.10 16.17
N ILE A 334 4.06 19.50 14.98
CA ILE A 334 5.09 19.86 14.00
C ILE A 334 4.84 21.26 13.42
N LEU A 335 3.59 21.58 13.10
CA LEU A 335 3.20 22.85 12.48
C LEU A 335 3.44 24.08 13.36
N GLY A 336 3.48 23.92 14.68
CA GLY A 336 3.66 25.03 15.63
C GLY A 336 2.39 25.89 15.81
N GLU A 337 2.54 27.01 16.52
CA GLU A 337 1.42 27.90 16.84
C GLU A 337 0.92 28.66 15.60
N VAL A 338 -0.39 28.85 15.49
CA VAL A 338 -1.03 29.67 14.44
C VAL A 338 -1.87 30.80 15.05
N GLU A 339 -2.13 31.85 14.27
CA GLU A 339 -2.97 32.97 14.71
C GLU A 339 -4.40 32.50 15.08
N GLY A 340 -4.95 33.05 16.16
CA GLY A 340 -6.30 32.71 16.65
C GLY A 340 -6.40 31.41 17.45
N GLU A 341 -5.32 30.62 17.58
CA GLU A 341 -5.43 29.30 18.21
C GLU A 341 -5.71 29.33 19.72
N ARG A 342 -5.42 30.44 20.39
CA ARG A 342 -5.53 30.57 21.86
C ARG A 342 -6.95 30.33 22.37
N ASP A 343 -7.96 30.56 21.53
CA ASP A 343 -9.36 30.30 21.85
C ASP A 343 -9.66 28.80 22.07
N SER A 344 -8.80 27.92 21.56
CA SER A 344 -8.92 26.46 21.73
C SER A 344 -8.14 25.91 22.93
N TRP A 345 -7.38 26.75 23.64
CA TRP A 345 -6.56 26.30 24.76
C TRP A 345 -7.42 25.97 25.99
N SER A 346 -6.89 25.09 26.84
CA SER A 346 -7.53 24.76 28.10
C SER A 346 -7.67 25.98 29.01
N LYS A 347 -8.81 26.09 29.70
CA LYS A 347 -9.04 27.13 30.70
C LYS A 347 -8.39 26.72 32.01
N GLY A 348 -7.46 27.53 32.53
CA GLY A 348 -6.79 27.24 33.80
C GLY A 348 -5.61 28.15 34.10
N LYS A 349 -4.93 27.91 35.23
CA LYS A 349 -3.75 28.69 35.66
C LYS A 349 -2.56 28.58 34.71
N ARG A 350 -2.47 27.46 33.98
CA ARG A 350 -1.49 27.23 32.93
C ARG A 350 -2.22 26.75 31.69
N PRO A 351 -2.73 27.67 30.84
CA PRO A 351 -3.35 27.32 29.57
C PRO A 351 -2.39 26.47 28.74
N GLN A 352 -2.91 25.41 28.15
CA GLN A 352 -2.18 24.48 27.28
C GLN A 352 -3.00 24.18 26.02
N PRO A 353 -2.34 23.93 24.87
CA PRO A 353 -2.99 23.39 23.68
C PRO A 353 -3.82 22.14 23.98
N THR A 354 -4.94 22.01 23.29
CA THR A 354 -5.85 20.86 23.37
C THR A 354 -5.92 20.16 22.01
N THR A 355 -6.63 19.02 21.91
CA THR A 355 -6.91 18.40 20.61
C THR A 355 -7.55 19.38 19.62
N ALA A 356 -8.46 20.25 20.08
CA ALA A 356 -9.06 21.29 19.24
C ALA A 356 -8.00 22.27 18.69
N THR A 357 -6.95 22.56 19.47
CA THR A 357 -5.81 23.38 19.02
C THR A 357 -5.07 22.72 17.87
N TYR A 358 -4.77 21.42 17.97
CA TYR A 358 -4.03 20.72 16.93
C TYR A 358 -4.85 20.53 15.64
N VAL A 359 -6.15 20.25 15.77
CA VAL A 359 -7.07 20.24 14.63
C VAL A 359 -7.15 21.63 13.99
N PHE A 360 -7.25 22.70 14.78
CA PHE A 360 -7.29 24.07 14.27
C PHE A 360 -6.01 24.45 13.52
N ARG A 361 -4.82 24.14 14.06
CA ARG A 361 -3.54 24.33 13.35
C ARG A 361 -3.54 23.65 11.99
N SER A 362 -4.05 22.43 11.92
CA SER A 362 -4.14 21.66 10.69
C SER A 362 -5.11 22.29 9.69
N LEU A 363 -6.31 22.70 10.13
CA LEU A 363 -7.31 23.40 9.31
C LEU A 363 -6.80 24.73 8.77
N SER A 364 -6.19 25.56 9.64
CA SER A 364 -5.59 26.84 9.26
C SER A 364 -4.43 26.66 8.30
N THR A 365 -3.68 25.57 8.42
CA THR A 365 -2.57 25.26 7.51
C THR A 365 -3.05 24.89 6.12
N VAL A 366 -4.14 24.11 6.00
CA VAL A 366 -4.70 23.77 4.67
C VAL A 366 -5.48 24.92 4.06
N ASN A 367 -6.01 25.83 4.90
CA ASN A 367 -6.63 27.10 4.52
C ASN A 367 -7.70 26.97 3.42
N LEU A 368 -8.59 26.00 3.58
CA LEU A 368 -9.77 25.84 2.73
C LEU A 368 -10.98 26.54 3.33
N ASP A 369 -11.97 26.84 2.49
CA ASP A 369 -13.25 27.41 2.92
C ASP A 369 -14.22 26.32 3.38
N TRP A 370 -14.58 26.39 4.68
CA TRP A 370 -15.45 25.44 5.36
C TRP A 370 -16.81 26.03 5.73
N SER A 371 -17.14 27.25 5.28
CA SER A 371 -18.34 28.00 5.71
C SER A 371 -19.66 27.23 5.55
N ASP A 372 -19.77 26.40 4.50
CA ASP A 372 -21.00 25.66 4.19
C ASP A 372 -21.29 24.52 5.20
N ILE A 373 -20.29 24.12 5.98
CA ILE A 373 -20.41 23.01 6.94
C ILE A 373 -20.03 23.40 8.38
N ALA A 374 -19.58 24.65 8.58
CA ALA A 374 -19.16 25.14 9.88
C ALA A 374 -19.25 26.66 9.99
N GLU A 375 -19.60 27.15 11.18
CA GLU A 375 -19.68 28.60 11.48
C GLU A 375 -18.30 29.27 11.40
N SER A 376 -17.25 28.53 11.70
CA SER A 376 -15.85 28.96 11.55
C SER A 376 -14.91 27.76 11.56
N PRO A 377 -13.64 27.92 11.11
CA PRO A 377 -12.63 26.87 11.27
C PRO A 377 -12.41 26.44 12.72
N MET A 378 -12.56 27.37 13.67
CA MET A 378 -12.47 27.08 15.12
C MET A 378 -13.68 26.24 15.61
N ALA A 379 -14.89 26.55 15.12
CA ALA A 379 -16.08 25.75 15.40
C ALA A 379 -15.90 24.30 14.93
N LEU A 380 -15.42 24.12 13.69
CA LEU A 380 -15.12 22.82 13.11
C LEU A 380 -14.05 22.07 13.91
N ALA A 381 -12.96 22.74 14.26
CA ALA A 381 -11.88 22.16 15.06
C ALA A 381 -12.38 21.64 16.41
N ARG A 382 -13.22 22.42 17.11
CA ARG A 382 -13.82 22.01 18.38
C ARG A 382 -14.81 20.85 18.19
N ALA A 383 -15.63 20.87 17.13
CA ALA A 383 -16.60 19.82 16.85
C ALA A 383 -15.92 18.46 16.60
N VAL A 384 -14.87 18.44 15.76
CA VAL A 384 -14.05 17.25 15.52
C VAL A 384 -13.39 16.76 16.81
N ALA A 385 -12.75 17.66 17.57
CA ALA A 385 -12.08 17.30 18.82
C ALA A 385 -13.03 16.79 19.91
N ASN A 386 -14.22 17.38 20.03
CA ASN A 386 -15.23 16.92 20.98
C ASN A 386 -15.77 15.54 20.58
N ASN A 387 -16.07 15.31 19.30
CA ASN A 387 -16.50 13.99 18.83
C ASN A 387 -15.44 12.91 19.11
N TYR A 388 -14.17 13.17 18.80
CA TYR A 388 -13.07 12.27 19.17
C TYR A 388 -13.01 11.98 20.67
N ASN A 389 -13.11 13.01 21.51
CA ASN A 389 -13.06 12.85 22.95
C ASN A 389 -14.26 12.04 23.49
N ASP A 390 -15.45 12.22 22.91
CA ASP A 390 -16.66 11.50 23.30
C ASP A 390 -16.58 10.02 22.90
N VAL A 391 -15.95 9.69 21.76
CA VAL A 391 -15.64 8.31 21.37
C VAL A 391 -14.56 7.67 22.28
N LYS A 392 -13.52 8.44 22.62
CA LYS A 392 -12.34 7.94 23.35
C LYS A 392 -12.56 7.74 24.84
N HIS A 393 -13.32 8.62 25.49
CA HIS A 393 -13.39 8.69 26.95
C HIS A 393 -14.72 8.14 27.49
N ALA A 394 -14.64 7.03 28.22
CA ALA A 394 -15.81 6.34 28.79
C ALA A 394 -16.69 7.18 29.74
N ASN A 395 -16.17 8.31 30.25
CA ASN A 395 -16.88 9.21 31.18
C ASN A 395 -17.56 10.40 30.49
N ARG A 396 -17.60 10.45 29.15
CA ARG A 396 -18.20 11.56 28.38
C ARG A 396 -19.71 11.41 28.12
N GLY A 397 -20.32 10.32 28.60
CA GLY A 397 -21.75 10.06 28.42
C GLY A 397 -22.01 9.09 27.27
N PRO A 398 -23.17 9.18 26.58
CA PRO A 398 -23.48 8.31 25.46
C PRO A 398 -22.57 8.59 24.26
N MET A 399 -22.40 7.57 23.40
CA MET A 399 -21.68 7.73 22.13
C MET A 399 -22.31 8.84 21.28
N PRO A 400 -21.50 9.62 20.55
CA PRO A 400 -22.02 10.61 19.63
C PRO A 400 -22.86 9.97 18.51
N PRO A 401 -23.79 10.71 17.89
CA PRO A 401 -24.50 10.25 16.69
C PRO A 401 -23.54 9.76 15.59
N ALA A 402 -23.93 8.71 14.89
CA ALA A 402 -23.08 8.03 13.91
C ALA A 402 -22.75 8.93 12.70
N ASP A 403 -23.69 9.75 12.26
CA ASP A 403 -23.53 10.78 11.24
C ASP A 403 -22.51 11.85 11.66
N HIS A 404 -22.58 12.34 12.90
CA HIS A 404 -21.60 13.29 13.44
C HIS A 404 -20.18 12.69 13.46
N THR A 405 -20.07 11.43 13.86
CA THR A 405 -18.78 10.70 13.93
C THR A 405 -18.21 10.43 12.55
N TYR A 406 -19.08 10.05 11.60
CA TYR A 406 -18.71 9.89 10.21
C TYR A 406 -18.20 11.20 9.60
N VAL A 407 -18.92 12.31 9.78
CA VAL A 407 -18.53 13.64 9.27
C VAL A 407 -17.21 14.08 9.91
N ALA A 408 -17.06 13.94 11.23
CA ALA A 408 -15.81 14.26 11.93
C ALA A 408 -14.63 13.47 11.36
N GLY A 409 -14.79 12.16 11.18
CA GLY A 409 -13.77 11.28 10.60
C GLY A 409 -13.43 11.65 9.16
N LYS A 410 -14.42 11.97 8.32
CA LYS A 410 -14.24 12.39 6.93
C LYS A 410 -13.49 13.70 6.81
N VAL A 411 -13.86 14.72 7.60
CA VAL A 411 -13.14 15.99 7.65
C VAL A 411 -11.71 15.77 8.12
N ALA A 412 -11.52 15.03 9.21
CA ALA A 412 -10.19 14.78 9.75
C ALA A 412 -9.28 14.05 8.74
N LEU A 413 -9.77 12.99 8.10
CA LEU A 413 -9.03 12.27 7.06
C LEU A 413 -8.74 13.13 5.83
N LEU A 414 -9.68 13.98 5.39
CA LEU A 414 -9.42 14.91 4.29
C LEU A 414 -8.28 15.87 4.64
N VAL A 415 -8.29 16.45 5.85
CA VAL A 415 -7.23 17.35 6.30
C VAL A 415 -5.87 16.63 6.37
N VAL A 416 -5.81 15.39 6.88
CA VAL A 416 -4.59 14.57 6.86
C VAL A 416 -4.05 14.39 5.43
N ARG A 417 -4.94 14.10 4.47
CA ARG A 417 -4.54 13.93 3.05
C ARG A 417 -4.04 15.24 2.44
N LEU A 418 -4.66 16.37 2.77
CA LEU A 418 -4.23 17.69 2.29
C LEU A 418 -2.91 18.14 2.93
N LEU A 419 -2.68 17.80 4.20
CA LEU A 419 -1.37 18.00 4.83
C LEU A 419 -0.28 17.18 4.12
N ALA A 420 -0.56 15.93 3.76
CA ALA A 420 0.37 15.12 2.96
C ALA A 420 0.65 15.73 1.57
N LEU A 421 -0.36 16.31 0.91
CA LEU A 421 -0.17 17.07 -0.33
C LEU A 421 0.74 18.30 -0.11
N ARG A 422 0.51 19.05 0.96
CA ARG A 422 1.36 20.19 1.36
C ARG A 422 2.81 19.79 1.62
N LEU A 423 3.06 18.59 2.17
CA LEU A 423 4.44 18.10 2.35
C LEU A 423 5.18 18.01 1.03
N MET A 424 4.51 17.62 -0.05
CA MET A 424 5.13 17.58 -1.37
C MET A 424 5.18 18.95 -2.03
N GLU A 425 4.14 19.76 -1.83
CA GLU A 425 3.94 21.04 -2.49
C GLU A 425 3.66 22.15 -1.46
N PRO A 426 4.72 22.74 -0.85
CA PRO A 426 4.54 23.72 0.23
C PRO A 426 3.98 25.08 -0.20
N SER A 427 3.93 25.41 -1.49
CA SER A 427 3.37 26.69 -1.96
C SER A 427 1.85 26.76 -1.86
N MET A 428 1.20 25.63 -1.55
CA MET A 428 -0.25 25.49 -1.37
C MET A 428 -1.06 25.73 -2.65
N THR A 429 -0.41 25.73 -3.82
CA THR A 429 -1.06 25.91 -5.11
C THR A 429 -2.01 24.74 -5.39
N LEU A 430 -1.56 23.50 -5.18
CA LEU A 430 -2.40 22.32 -5.41
C LEU A 430 -3.52 22.18 -4.38
N THR A 431 -3.25 22.56 -3.13
CA THR A 431 -4.30 22.55 -2.09
C THR A 431 -5.39 23.58 -2.38
N LYS A 432 -5.02 24.80 -2.80
CA LYS A 432 -6.00 25.83 -3.21
C LYS A 432 -6.80 25.39 -4.43
N ALA A 433 -6.14 24.84 -5.45
CA ALA A 433 -6.81 24.30 -6.63
C ALA A 433 -7.82 23.21 -6.26
N PHE A 434 -7.49 22.33 -5.30
CA PHE A 434 -8.44 21.34 -4.78
C PHE A 434 -9.66 21.99 -4.09
N GLY A 435 -9.46 23.08 -3.34
CA GLY A 435 -10.55 23.83 -2.72
C GLY A 435 -11.55 24.44 -3.72
N GLU A 436 -11.07 24.75 -4.92
CA GLU A 436 -11.88 25.28 -6.03
C GLU A 436 -12.42 24.17 -6.95
N ASP A 437 -11.93 22.93 -6.79
CA ASP A 437 -12.31 21.76 -7.58
C ASP A 437 -13.71 21.25 -7.16
N TRP A 438 -14.47 20.74 -8.14
CA TRP A 438 -15.76 20.10 -7.94
C TRP A 438 -15.70 18.94 -6.92
N LYS A 439 -14.53 18.30 -6.75
CA LYS A 439 -14.32 17.25 -5.74
C LYS A 439 -14.56 17.76 -4.32
N PHE A 440 -14.05 18.95 -3.98
CA PHE A 440 -14.27 19.53 -2.66
C PHE A 440 -15.70 20.03 -2.51
N GLY A 441 -16.29 20.59 -3.57
CA GLY A 441 -17.72 20.91 -3.61
C GLY A 441 -18.59 19.67 -3.35
N THR A 442 -18.28 18.54 -3.98
CA THR A 442 -18.98 17.26 -3.76
C THR A 442 -18.82 16.76 -2.33
N PHE A 443 -17.61 16.89 -1.77
CA PHE A 443 -17.36 16.54 -0.37
C PHE A 443 -18.22 17.37 0.60
N LYS A 444 -18.31 18.69 0.39
CA LYS A 444 -19.16 19.57 1.21
C LYS A 444 -20.64 19.22 1.03
N GLN A 445 -21.08 19.02 -0.21
CA GLN A 445 -22.48 18.66 -0.50
C GLN A 445 -22.91 17.38 0.21
N GLN A 446 -22.06 16.35 0.26
CA GLN A 446 -22.36 15.12 1.00
C GLN A 446 -22.62 15.37 2.49
N ILE A 447 -21.89 16.31 3.12
CA ILE A 447 -22.08 16.66 4.53
C ILE A 447 -23.37 17.49 4.72
N ILE A 448 -23.66 18.40 3.78
CA ILE A 448 -24.90 19.17 3.77
C ILE A 448 -26.11 18.25 3.65
N ASP A 449 -26.06 17.26 2.75
CA ASP A 449 -27.13 16.28 2.53
C ASP A 449 -27.37 15.39 3.78
N MET A 450 -26.33 15.20 4.60
CA MET A 450 -26.44 14.52 5.91
C MET A 450 -27.03 15.40 7.01
N ASN A 451 -27.30 16.69 6.73
CA ASN A 451 -27.80 17.67 7.68
C ASN A 451 -26.89 17.81 8.92
N VAL A 452 -25.57 17.90 8.70
CA VAL A 452 -24.58 18.08 9.78
C VAL A 452 -23.83 19.40 9.59
N TYR A 453 -23.77 20.20 10.65
CA TYR A 453 -23.12 21.52 10.70
C TYR A 453 -22.40 21.75 12.03
N ALA A 454 -21.21 22.34 12.00
CA ALA A 454 -20.42 22.64 13.20
C ALA A 454 -20.66 24.06 13.72
N TYR A 455 -21.23 24.17 14.92
CA TYR A 455 -21.53 25.45 15.58
C TYR A 455 -20.39 25.96 16.47
N ALA A 456 -20.34 27.26 16.76
CA ALA A 456 -19.31 27.89 17.61
C ALA A 456 -19.11 27.22 18.98
N GLY A 457 -20.17 26.60 19.52
CA GLY A 457 -20.13 25.81 20.75
C GLY A 457 -19.31 24.52 20.65
N GLY A 458 -18.80 24.17 19.47
CA GLY A 458 -17.99 22.97 19.24
C GLY A 458 -18.81 21.69 19.20
N LYS A 459 -20.07 21.76 18.76
CA LYS A 459 -20.93 20.59 18.56
C LYS A 459 -21.44 20.56 17.14
N PHE A 460 -21.56 19.35 16.61
CA PHE A 460 -22.31 19.09 15.40
C PHE A 460 -23.82 19.13 15.70
N GLY A 461 -24.59 19.67 14.76
CA GLY A 461 -26.06 19.71 14.81
C GLY A 461 -26.63 19.87 13.39
N PRO A 462 -27.96 20.06 13.25
CA PRO A 462 -28.59 20.27 11.95
C PRO A 462 -28.05 21.52 11.25
N GLN A 463 -28.15 21.58 9.93
CA GLN A 463 -27.88 22.80 9.16
C GLN A 463 -28.77 23.94 9.65
N PRO A 464 -28.27 25.19 9.70
CA PRO A 464 -29.12 26.35 9.94
C PRO A 464 -30.25 26.37 8.91
N GLN A 465 -31.50 26.50 9.35
CA GLN A 465 -32.58 26.73 8.40
C GLN A 465 -32.33 28.10 7.78
N GLU A 466 -32.17 28.17 6.46
CA GLU A 466 -32.34 29.44 5.76
C GLU A 466 -33.75 29.93 6.12
N GLU A 467 -33.85 31.06 6.82
CA GLU A 467 -35.12 31.75 7.01
C GLU A 467 -35.58 32.22 5.62
N SER A 468 -36.18 31.31 4.85
CA SER A 468 -36.93 31.66 3.65
C SER A 468 -38.15 32.45 4.11
N GLU A 469 -38.05 33.78 4.03
CA GLU A 469 -39.15 34.70 3.79
C GLU A 469 -40.50 34.25 4.39
N ARG A 470 -40.61 34.36 5.72
CA ARG A 470 -41.89 34.59 6.40
C ARG A 470 -42.07 36.08 6.73
N GLU A 471 -41.76 36.92 5.75
CA GLU A 471 -42.23 38.30 5.66
C GLU A 471 -43.19 38.46 4.46
N GLU A 472 -44.11 37.51 4.28
CA GLU A 472 -45.41 37.78 3.65
C GLU A 472 -46.51 37.04 4.43
N ALA A 473 -46.97 37.67 5.51
CA ALA A 473 -48.31 37.48 6.08
C ALA A 473 -48.73 38.72 6.89
#